data_AF-D1VXP0-F1
#
_entry.id   AF-D1VXP0-F1
#
_cell.length_a   1.000
_cell.length_b   1.000
_cell.length_c   1.000
_cell.angle_alpha   90.00
_cell.angle_beta   90.00
_cell.angle_gamma   90.00
#
_symmetry.space_group_name_H-M   'P 1'
#
loop_
_entity.id
_entity.type
_entity.pdbx_description
1 polymer ?
#
loop_
_entity_poly.entity_id
_entity_poly.type
_entity_poly.pdbx_seq_one_letter_code
_entity_poly.pdbx_strand_id
1 'polypeptide(L)'
;MEKVSLKAYLRQYFDMSENREKEEDVVKDITSGVTFKGANLWILICAVFIASLGLNINSTAVIIGAMHISPLMGPILGMGMDPEAHK
;
A
#
# COMPACT_ATOMS: atom_id res chain seq x y z
N MET A 1 -17.86 15.07 39.08
CA MET A 1 -16.87 14.02 38.75
C MET A 1 -17.20 13.48 37.35
N GLU A 2 -16.75 14.11 36.27
CA GLU A 2 -17.20 13.80 34.89
C GLU A 2 -16.10 14.04 33.82
N LYS A 3 -14.82 13.84 34.15
CA LYS A 3 -13.70 14.08 33.19
C LYS A 3 -12.77 12.89 32.99
N VAL A 4 -13.06 11.73 33.60
CA VAL A 4 -12.13 10.59 33.62
C VAL A 4 -12.39 9.56 32.51
N SER A 5 -13.55 9.59 31.84
CA SER A 5 -13.92 8.54 30.86
C SER A 5 -13.45 8.81 29.41
N LEU A 6 -13.56 10.05 28.90
CA LEU A 6 -13.21 10.37 27.51
C LEU A 6 -11.73 10.16 27.18
N LYS A 7 -10.84 10.48 28.11
CA LYS A 7 -9.39 10.30 27.91
C LYS A 7 -9.00 8.82 27.87
N ALA A 8 -9.69 7.97 28.63
CA ALA A 8 -9.46 6.53 28.62
C ALA A 8 -9.97 5.89 27.32
N TYR A 9 -11.16 6.28 26.85
CA TYR A 9 -11.73 5.81 25.58
C TYR A 9 -10.89 6.24 24.35
N LEU A 10 -10.44 7.50 24.30
CA LEU A 10 -9.56 7.97 23.23
C LEU A 10 -8.19 7.30 23.27
N ARG A 11 -7.68 7.01 24.47
CA ARG A 11 -6.40 6.33 24.63
C ARG A 11 -6.49 4.88 24.18
N GLN A 12 -7.60 4.18 24.42
CA GLN A 12 -7.81 2.81 23.94
C GLN A 12 -7.95 2.73 22.41
N TYR A 13 -8.60 3.70 21.76
CA TYR A 13 -8.66 3.74 20.28
C TYR A 13 -7.30 4.10 19.65
N PHE A 14 -6.48 4.87 20.37
CA PHE A 14 -5.16 5.29 19.91
C PHE A 14 -4.03 4.34 20.37
N ASP A 15 -4.32 3.33 21.20
CA ASP A 15 -3.35 2.33 21.64
C ASP A 15 -3.16 1.27 20.53
N MET A 16 -2.48 1.69 19.46
CA MET A 16 -2.08 0.85 18.32
C MET A 16 -0.94 -0.12 18.66
N SER A 17 -0.52 -0.22 19.93
CA SER A 17 0.60 -1.08 20.33
C SER A 17 0.28 -2.58 20.24
N GLU A 18 -1.00 -2.96 20.28
CA GLU A 18 -1.42 -4.37 20.20
C GLU A 18 -1.64 -4.86 18.75
N ASN A 19 -1.58 -3.96 17.77
CA ASN A 19 -1.79 -4.27 16.35
C ASN A 19 -0.46 -4.40 15.59
N ARG A 20 0.51 -5.11 16.18
CA ARG A 20 1.68 -5.58 15.44
C ARG A 20 1.31 -6.90 14.81
N GLU A 21 1.05 -6.87 13.50
CA GLU A 21 0.94 -8.08 12.70
C GLU A 21 2.24 -8.88 12.83
N LYS A 22 2.11 -10.20 12.98
CA LYS A 22 3.26 -11.10 13.08
C LYS A 22 4.04 -11.02 11.77
N GLU A 23 5.36 -11.03 11.86
CA GLU A 23 6.23 -10.94 10.68
C GLU A 23 5.89 -11.98 9.61
N GLU A 24 5.46 -13.17 10.03
CA GLU A 24 5.00 -14.27 9.16
C GLU A 24 3.77 -13.92 8.31
N ASP A 25 2.83 -13.17 8.89
CA ASP A 25 1.59 -12.75 8.22
C ASP A 25 1.88 -11.61 7.24
N VAL A 26 2.76 -10.67 7.64
CA VAL A 26 3.24 -9.58 6.77
C VAL A 26 3.99 -10.14 5.55
N VAL A 27 4.86 -11.13 5.75
CA VAL A 27 5.59 -11.80 4.65
C VAL A 27 4.62 -12.53 3.72
N LYS A 28 3.59 -13.21 4.24
CA LYS A 28 2.57 -13.86 3.41
C LYS A 28 1.77 -12.86 2.59
N ASP A 29 1.35 -11.75 3.20
CA ASP A 29 0.58 -10.72 2.52
C ASP A 29 1.39 -10.06 1.41
N ILE A 30 2.66 -9.73 1.67
CA ILE A 30 3.57 -9.23 0.65
C ILE A 30 3.74 -10.27 -0.45
N THR A 31 4.03 -11.53 -0.11
CA THR A 31 4.24 -12.65 -1.07
C THR A 31 3.01 -12.86 -1.98
N SER A 32 1.80 -12.76 -1.42
CA SER A 32 0.55 -12.84 -2.18
C SER A 32 0.37 -11.65 -3.13
N GLY A 33 0.81 -10.46 -2.70
CA GLY A 33 0.79 -9.21 -3.46
C GLY A 33 1.87 -9.08 -4.54
N VAL A 34 2.94 -9.90 -4.51
CA VAL A 34 4.03 -9.85 -5.53
C VAL A 34 3.60 -10.40 -6.88
N THR A 35 2.43 -11.04 -6.96
CA THR A 35 1.95 -11.65 -8.21
C THR A 35 1.61 -10.56 -9.24
N PHE A 36 2.62 -10.17 -10.03
CA PHE A 36 2.53 -9.24 -11.14
C PHE A 36 1.94 -9.91 -12.40
N LYS A 37 0.82 -10.62 -12.22
CA LYS A 37 0.13 -11.37 -13.29
C LYS A 37 -1.34 -11.01 -13.35
N GLY A 38 -1.91 -11.09 -14.55
CA GLY A 38 -3.33 -10.84 -14.78
C GLY A 38 -3.70 -9.36 -14.66
N ALA A 39 -4.65 -9.04 -13.78
CA ALA A 39 -5.29 -7.73 -13.70
C ALA A 39 -4.35 -6.60 -13.23
N ASN A 40 -3.47 -6.85 -12.24
CA ASN A 40 -2.58 -5.81 -11.69
C ASN A 40 -1.60 -5.25 -12.73
N LEU A 41 -1.07 -6.11 -13.62
CA LEU A 41 -0.21 -5.68 -14.72
C LEU A 41 -0.98 -4.85 -15.75
N TRP A 42 -2.22 -5.23 -16.06
CA TRP A 42 -3.06 -4.48 -16.99
C TRP A 42 -3.44 -3.10 -16.42
N ILE A 43 -3.77 -3.03 -15.12
CA ILE A 43 -4.04 -1.78 -14.41
C ILE A 43 -2.80 -0.89 -14.41
N LEU A 44 -1.60 -1.45 -14.21
CA LEU A 44 -0.35 -0.69 -14.29
C LEU A 44 -0.17 -0.06 -15.68
N ILE A 45 -0.33 -0.85 -16.74
CA ILE A 45 -0.22 -0.38 -18.12
C ILE A 45 -1.21 0.78 -18.35
N CYS A 46 -2.46 0.64 -17.91
CA CYS A 46 -3.45 1.71 -17.95
C CYS A 46 -3.03 2.95 -17.14
N ALA A 47 -2.47 2.78 -15.94
CA ALA A 47 -2.01 3.88 -15.11
C ALA A 47 -0.86 4.68 -15.77
N VAL A 48 0.06 4.00 -16.46
CA VAL A 48 1.14 4.65 -17.24
C VAL A 48 0.55 5.47 -18.39
N PHE A 49 -0.46 4.96 -19.09
CA PHE A 49 -1.14 5.72 -20.15
C PHE A 49 -1.87 6.94 -19.59
N ILE A 50 -2.61 6.80 -18.49
CA ILE A 50 -3.31 7.91 -17.83
C ILE A 50 -2.33 8.97 -17.34
N ALA A 51 -1.19 8.58 -16.74
CA ALA A 51 -0.15 9.50 -16.33
C ALA A 51 0.47 10.24 -17.53
N SER A 52 0.70 9.53 -18.63
CA SER A 52 1.23 10.11 -19.87
C SER A 52 0.27 11.11 -20.50
N LEU A 53 -1.04 10.80 -20.51
CA LEU A 53 -2.08 11.74 -20.93
C LEU A 53 -2.14 12.95 -20.00
N GLY A 54 -2.08 12.72 -18.68
CA GLY A 54 -2.04 13.77 -17.66
C GLY A 54 -0.86 14.73 -17.83
N LEU A 55 0.32 14.20 -18.17
CA LEU A 55 1.49 15.02 -18.49
C LEU A 55 1.30 15.81 -19.80
N ASN A 56 0.74 15.19 -20.84
CA ASN A 56 0.48 15.86 -22.12
C ASN A 56 -0.49 17.04 -21.99
N ILE A 57 -1.51 16.91 -21.15
CA ILE A 57 -2.47 17.99 -20.89
C ILE A 57 -2.04 18.92 -19.74
N ASN A 58 -0.81 18.77 -19.21
CA ASN A 58 -0.28 19.51 -18.06
C ASN A 58 -1.22 19.49 -16.83
N SER A 59 -1.87 18.35 -16.54
CA SER A 59 -2.80 18.19 -15.43
C SER A 59 -2.21 17.37 -14.29
N THR A 60 -1.82 18.07 -13.22
CA THR A 60 -1.34 17.47 -11.98
C THR A 60 -2.39 16.56 -11.33
N ALA A 61 -3.68 16.91 -11.43
CA ALA A 61 -4.76 16.11 -10.85
C ALA A 61 -4.81 14.68 -11.43
N VAL A 62 -4.56 14.54 -12.74
CA VAL A 62 -4.54 13.23 -13.41
C VAL A 62 -3.30 12.42 -13.02
N ILE A 63 -2.15 13.08 -12.85
CA ILE A 63 -0.90 12.43 -12.41
C ILE A 63 -1.07 11.86 -10.99
N ILE A 64 -1.66 12.62 -10.07
CA ILE A 64 -1.94 12.15 -8.70
C ILE A 64 -2.96 11.01 -8.69
N GLY A 65 -3.99 11.08 -9.54
CA GLY A 65 -4.96 9.99 -9.69
C GLY A 65 -4.30 8.68 -10.16
N ALA A 66 -3.41 8.75 -11.15
CA ALA A 66 -2.67 7.59 -11.63
C ALA A 66 -1.78 6.95 -10.54
N MET A 67 -1.23 7.76 -9.65
CA MET A 67 -0.45 7.28 -8.49
C MET A 67 -1.32 6.47 -7.51
N HIS A 68 -2.58 6.86 -7.28
CA HIS A 68 -3.51 6.17 -6.38
C HIS A 68 -4.12 4.89 -6.96
N ILE A 69 -4.20 4.79 -8.28
CA ILE A 69 -4.80 3.64 -8.96
C ILE A 69 -3.80 2.47 -9.07
N SER A 70 -2.50 2.74 -8.97
CA SER A 70 -1.46 1.74 -9.21
C SER A 70 -1.19 0.84 -7.99
N PRO A 71 -1.46 -0.48 -8.03
CA PRO A 71 -1.26 -1.41 -6.92
C PRO A 71 0.20 -1.89 -6.80
N LEU A 72 1.17 -1.01 -7.06
CA LEU A 72 2.60 -1.37 -7.16
C LEU A 72 3.30 -1.62 -5.81
N MET A 73 2.68 -1.27 -4.66
CA MET A 73 3.32 -1.38 -3.34
C MET A 73 3.70 -2.82 -2.97
N GLY A 74 2.80 -3.80 -3.17
CA GLY A 74 3.09 -5.21 -2.87
C GLY A 74 4.23 -5.79 -3.70
N PRO A 75 4.21 -5.62 -5.04
CA PRO A 75 5.27 -6.08 -5.93
C PRO A 75 6.64 -5.45 -5.67
N ILE A 76 6.71 -4.15 -5.39
CA ILE A 76 7.97 -3.46 -5.08
C ILE A 76 8.57 -3.98 -3.77
N LEU A 77 7.74 -4.15 -2.73
CA LEU A 77 8.17 -4.72 -1.45
C LEU A 77 8.63 -6.17 -1.60
N GLY A 78 7.93 -6.98 -2.40
CA GLY A 78 8.30 -8.36 -2.69
C GLY A 78 9.63 -8.52 -3.43
N MET A 79 9.92 -7.65 -4.41
CA MET A 79 11.22 -7.64 -5.09
C MET A 79 12.38 -7.22 -4.16
N GLY A 80 12.11 -6.39 -3.15
CA GLY A 80 13.12 -6.01 -2.15
C GLY A 80 13.38 -7.11 -1.10
N MET A 81 12.43 -8.04 -0.94
CA MET A 81 12.49 -9.16 0.01
C MET A 81 12.94 -10.47 -0.67
N ASP A 82 13.82 -10.37 -1.65
CA ASP A 82 14.28 -11.48 -2.47
C ASP A 82 14.70 -12.70 -1.60
N PRO A 83 14.01 -13.85 -1.69
CA PRO A 83 14.26 -15.00 -0.83
C PRO A 83 15.64 -15.65 -1.03
N GLU A 84 16.41 -15.22 -2.04
CA GLU A 84 17.78 -15.68 -2.31
C GLU A 84 18.86 -14.94 -1.49
N ALA A 85 18.52 -13.88 -0.74
CA ALA A 85 19.48 -13.20 0.15
C ALA A 85 19.77 -13.96 1.46
N HIS A 86 19.08 -15.09 1.71
CA HIS A 86 19.23 -15.90 2.92
C HIS A 86 19.60 -17.37 2.59
N LYS A 87 20.55 -17.57 1.67
CA LYS A 87 21.26 -18.83 1.53
C LYS A 87 22.74 -18.69 1.83
#